data_AF-A0A091KPA6-F1
#
_entry.id   AF-A0A091KPA6-F1
#
_cell.length_a   1.000
_cell.length_b   1.000
_cell.length_c   1.000
_cell.angle_alpha   90.00
_cell.angle_beta   90.00
_cell.angle_gamma   90.00
#
_symmetry.space_group_name_H-M   'P 1'
#
loop_
_entity.id
_entity.type
_entity.pdbx_description
1 polymer ?
#
loop_
_entity_poly.entity_id
_entity_poly.type
_entity_poly.pdbx_seq_one_letter_code
_entity_poly.pdbx_strand_id
1 'polypeptide(L)' 'GCMLDGKLYPFGEIARTENCFRCSCSQDAIRCCSLFHTPVGYDKENCKVVFNKKSCDYDVVQKSDPSKECVVYSRV' A
#
# COMPACT_ATOMS: atom_id res chain seq x y z
N GLY A 1 18.62 10.61 12.61
CA GLY A 1 17.61 10.36 11.56
C GLY A 1 17.70 8.92 11.11
N CYS A 2 16.71 8.42 10.41
CA CYS A 2 16.66 7.03 9.93
C CYS A 2 16.90 6.99 8.42
N MET A 3 17.69 6.04 7.95
CA MET A 3 17.83 5.76 6.52
C MET A 3 16.76 4.77 6.07
N LEU A 4 15.96 5.16 5.07
CA LEU A 4 14.94 4.31 4.45
C LEU A 4 15.02 4.51 2.94
N ASP A 5 15.14 3.42 2.18
CA ASP A 5 15.23 3.43 0.71
C ASP A 5 16.29 4.40 0.14
N GLY A 6 17.43 4.52 0.83
CA GLY A 6 18.53 5.42 0.44
C GLY A 6 18.31 6.91 0.81
N LYS A 7 17.20 7.26 1.46
CA LYS A 7 16.88 8.62 1.91
C LYS A 7 16.97 8.75 3.43
N LEU A 8 17.56 9.86 3.90
CA LEU A 8 17.62 10.19 5.32
C LEU A 8 16.34 10.93 5.75
N TYR A 9 15.66 10.38 6.76
CA TYR A 9 14.49 10.97 7.39
C TYR A 9 14.83 11.53 8.78
N PRO A 10 14.20 12.65 9.21
CA PRO A 10 14.32 13.13 10.58
C PRO A 10 13.67 12.16 11.57
N PHE A 11 14.01 12.31 12.85
CA PHE A 11 13.28 11.61 13.92
C PHE A 11 11.83 12.10 13.98
N GLY A 12 10.91 11.20 14.33
CA GLY A 12 9.47 11.46 14.39
C GLY A 12 8.65 10.66 13.39
N GLU A 13 7.40 11.10 13.20
CA GLU A 13 6.43 10.45 12.31
C GLU A 13 6.66 10.83 10.84
N ILE A 14 6.58 9.82 9.97
CA ILE A 14 6.63 9.94 8.52
C ILE A 14 5.29 9.44 8.00
N ALA A 15 4.42 10.40 7.66
CA ALA A 15 3.03 10.08 7.32
C ALA A 15 2.90 9.17 6.10
N ARG A 16 3.76 9.34 5.09
CA ARG A 16 3.75 8.55 3.86
C ARG A 16 5.12 8.57 3.16
N THR A 17 5.62 7.39 2.85
CA THR A 17 6.81 7.19 2.00
C THR A 17 6.43 6.99 0.54
N GLU A 18 7.41 7.04 -0.36
CA GLU A 18 7.20 6.77 -1.80
C GLU A 18 6.70 5.34 -2.06
N ASN A 19 7.08 4.41 -1.18
CA ASN A 19 6.67 3.01 -1.22
C ASN A 19 5.38 2.72 -0.44
N CYS A 20 4.59 3.75 -0.11
CA CYS A 20 3.29 3.59 0.55
C CYS A 20 3.36 3.00 1.97
N PHE A 21 4.35 3.42 2.75
CA PHE A 21 4.44 3.11 4.17
C PHE A 21 4.21 4.34 5.02
N ARG A 22 3.56 4.16 6.17
CA ARG A 22 3.65 5.08 7.29
C ARG A 22 4.76 4.59 8.20
N CYS A 23 5.67 5.46 8.57
CA CYS A 23 6.80 5.09 9.42
C CYS A 23 6.92 6.00 10.64
N SER A 24 7.57 5.49 11.67
CA SER A 24 8.00 6.24 12.85
C SER A 24 9.48 5.99 13.07
N CYS A 25 10.27 7.06 13.09
CA CYS A 25 11.72 7.02 13.26
C CYS A 25 12.08 7.48 14.67
N SER A 26 12.55 6.55 15.51
CA SER A 26 13.11 6.85 16.84
C SER A 26 14.63 6.80 16.82
N GLN A 27 15.27 7.08 17.97
CA GLN A 27 16.72 6.96 18.12
C GLN A 27 17.22 5.51 17.95
N ASP A 28 16.38 4.53 18.32
CA ASP A 28 16.76 3.11 18.31
C ASP A 28 16.44 2.42 16.97
N ALA A 29 15.31 2.76 16.34
CA ALA A 29 14.84 2.07 15.15
C ALA A 29 13.84 2.90 14.32
N ILE A 30 13.69 2.51 13.05
CA ILE A 30 12.53 2.89 12.23
C ILE A 30 11.54 1.74 12.20
N ARG A 31 10.25 2.05 12.42
CA ARG A 31 9.14 1.09 12.27
C ARG A 31 8.23 1.58 11.16
N CYS A 32 7.84 0.70 10.25
CA CYS A 32 7.00 1.03 9.11
C CYS A 32 5.81 0.07 9.02
N CYS A 33 4.65 0.61 8.68
CA CYS A 33 3.43 -0.13 8.38
C CYS A 33 2.99 0.20 6.96
N SER A 34 2.56 -0.80 6.20
CA SER A 34 1.97 -0.57 4.87
C SER A 34 0.68 0.25 5.01
N LEU A 35 0.46 1.16 4.07
CA LEU A 35 -0.79 1.90 3.95
C LEU A 35 -1.86 1.14 3.14
N PHE A 36 -1.41 0.20 2.31
CA PHE A 36 -2.27 -0.62 1.46
C PHE A 36 -2.79 -1.85 2.19
N HIS A 37 -3.99 -2.30 1.80
CA HIS A 37 -4.61 -3.50 2.32
C HIS A 37 -4.73 -4.53 1.20
N THR A 38 -4.24 -5.74 1.45
CA THR A 38 -4.18 -6.78 0.43
C THR A 38 -5.56 -7.41 0.25
N PRO A 39 -6.19 -7.33 -0.93
CA PRO A 39 -7.48 -7.97 -1.17
C PRO A 39 -7.31 -9.48 -1.23
N VAL A 40 -8.05 -10.20 -0.39
CA VAL A 40 -7.98 -11.67 -0.30
C VAL A 40 -9.26 -12.35 -0.79
N GLY A 41 -10.40 -11.67 -0.67
CA GLY A 41 -11.70 -12.14 -1.15
C GLY A 41 -12.22 -11.29 -2.31
N TYR A 42 -12.17 -11.83 -3.53
CA TYR A 42 -12.75 -11.27 -4.75
C TYR A 42 -12.88 -12.37 -5.81
N ASP A 43 -13.58 -12.09 -6.90
CA ASP A 43 -13.66 -13.01 -8.04
C ASP A 43 -12.30 -13.11 -8.77
N LYS A 44 -11.51 -14.12 -8.42
CA LYS A 44 -10.18 -14.35 -9.02
C LYS A 44 -10.24 -14.81 -10.47
N GLU A 45 -11.39 -15.29 -10.95
CA GLU A 45 -11.57 -15.76 -12.32
C GLU A 45 -11.75 -14.57 -13.26
N ASN A 46 -12.61 -13.62 -12.91
CA ASN A 46 -12.95 -12.48 -13.77
C ASN A 46 -12.23 -11.17 -13.40
N CYS A 47 -11.60 -11.09 -12.23
CA CYS A 47 -10.96 -9.87 -11.75
C CYS A 47 -9.46 -10.03 -11.48
N LYS A 48 -8.76 -8.90 -11.55
CA LYS A 48 -7.33 -8.79 -11.25
C LYS A 48 -7.07 -7.65 -10.28
N VAL A 49 -5.95 -7.73 -9.59
CA VAL A 49 -5.51 -6.75 -8.61
C VAL A 49 -4.44 -5.86 -9.26
N VAL A 50 -4.57 -4.54 -9.09
CA VAL A 50 -3.63 -3.54 -9.59
C VAL A 50 -3.25 -2.63 -8.44
N PHE A 51 -1.95 -2.42 -8.22
CA PHE A 51 -1.49 -1.50 -7.19
C PHE A 51 -1.60 -0.05 -7.66
N ASN A 52 -2.34 0.76 -6.91
CA ASN A 52 -2.53 2.16 -7.17
C ASN A 52 -1.63 3.01 -6.24
N LYS A 53 -0.51 3.47 -6.79
CA LYS A 53 0.46 4.31 -6.04
C LYS A 53 -0.13 5.64 -5.57
N LYS A 54 -1.17 6.15 -6.24
CA LYS A 54 -1.79 7.43 -5.89
C LYS A 54 -2.66 7.28 -4.64
N SER A 55 -3.48 6.24 -4.56
CA SER A 55 -4.24 5.92 -3.33
C SER A 55 -3.39 5.22 -2.27
N CYS A 56 -2.26 4.61 -2.66
CA CYS A 56 -1.50 3.66 -1.84
C CYS A 56 -2.36 2.48 -1.39
N ASP A 57 -3.12 1.90 -2.32
CA ASP A 57 -3.93 0.72 -2.09
C ASP A 57 -4.04 -0.14 -3.36
N TYR A 58 -4.71 -1.28 -3.23
CA TYR A 58 -5.01 -2.18 -4.34
C TYR A 58 -6.43 -1.96 -4.89
N ASP A 59 -6.48 -1.67 -6.18
CA ASP A 59 -7.71 -1.65 -6.97
C ASP A 59 -7.97 -3.07 -7.50
N VAL A 60 -9.22 -3.53 -7.39
CA VAL A 60 -9.64 -4.82 -7.96
C VAL A 60 -10.57 -4.51 -9.12
N VAL A 61 -10.16 -4.88 -10.32
CA VAL A 61 -10.83 -4.49 -11.57
C VAL A 61 -11.07 -5.69 -12.47
N GLN A 62 -12.01 -5.58 -13.40
CA GLN A 62 -12.30 -6.66 -14.35
C GLN A 62 -11.09 -6.91 -15.26
N LYS A 63 -10.87 -8.19 -15.59
CA LYS A 63 -9.81 -8.58 -16.55
C LYS A 63 -10.13 -8.11 -17.96
N SER A 64 -11.40 -8.17 -18.35
CA SER A 64 -11.91 -7.74 -19.66
C SER A 64 -11.90 -6.22 -19.82
N ASP A 65 -12.19 -5.47 -18.76
CA ASP A 65 -12.27 -4.01 -18.76
C ASP A 65 -11.70 -3.43 -17.45
N PRO A 66 -10.42 -3.01 -17.43
CA PRO A 66 -9.78 -2.45 -16.25
C PRO A 66 -10.38 -1.15 -15.73
N SER A 67 -11.29 -0.50 -16.48
CA SER A 67 -12.00 0.69 -16.01
C SER A 67 -13.15 0.36 -15.04
N LYS A 68 -13.57 -0.91 -14.98
CA LYS A 68 -14.65 -1.38 -14.11
C LYS A 68 -14.11 -2.06 -12.87
N GLU A 69 -14.55 -1.59 -11.72
CA GLU A 69 -14.23 -2.19 -10.43
C GLU A 69 -14.97 -3.52 -10.23
N CYS A 70 -14.35 -4.39 -9.44
CA CYS A 70 -14.93 -5.63 -8.95
C CYS A 70 -15.26 -5.51 -7.46
N VAL A 71 -16.27 -6.26 -7.02
CA VAL A 71 -16.62 -6.35 -5.61
C VAL A 71 -15.51 -7.06 -4.83
N VAL A 72 -15.10 -6.45 -3.73
CA VAL A 72 -14.12 -7.01 -2.78
C VAL A 72 -14.84 -7.34 -1.48
N TYR A 73 -14.75 -8.59 -1.06
CA TYR A 73 -15.42 -9.09 0.13
C TYR A 73 -14.54 -9.00 1.39
N SER A 74 -13.22 -9.07 1.24
CA SER A 74 -12.29 -9.02 2.37
C SER A 74 -10.88 -8.58 1.99
N ARG A 75 -10.22 -7.90 2.92
CA ARG A 75 -8.85 -7.37 2.84
C ARG A 75 -8.08 -7.69 4.14
N VAL A 76 -6.75 -7.76 4.05
CA VAL A 76 -5.82 -7.91 5.18
C VAL A 76 -4.73 -6.85 5.18
#